data_AF-A0A382YS50-F1
#
_entry.id   AF-A0A382YS50-F1
#
_cell.length_a   1.000
_cell.length_b   1.000
_cell.length_c   1.000
_cell.angle_alpha   90.00
_cell.angle_beta   90.00
_cell.angle_gamma   90.00
#
_symmetry.space_group_name_H-M   'P 1'
#
loop_
_entity.id
_entity.type
_entity.pdbx_description
1 polymer ?
#
loop_
_entity_poly.entity_id
_entity_poly.type
_entity_poly.pdbx_seq_one_letter_code
_entity_poly.pdbx_strand_id
1 'polypeptide(L)'
;MRQYITKSILFYYLLLGITYGQFKTPVTVTAEIAGAVRGGEVAMVTIKAAMDDEWHIYALKNAGSGPVATRVNVSGDLVAEQGQVEHRDPIEKFDEGFGVNTRFFQGT
;
A
#
# COMPACT_ATOMS: atom_id res chain seq x y z
N MET A 1 24.53 41.26 22.23
CA MET A 1 23.16 41.20 21.64
C MET A 1 23.12 40.45 20.30
N ARG A 2 23.93 40.83 19.30
CA ARG A 2 23.92 40.24 17.94
C ARG A 2 24.06 38.71 17.88
N GLN A 3 24.91 38.12 18.71
CA GLN A 3 25.14 36.66 18.76
C GLN A 3 23.93 35.86 19.28
N TYR A 4 23.16 36.44 20.20
CA TYR A 4 21.99 35.77 20.77
C TYR A 4 20.83 35.78 19.77
N ILE A 5 20.70 36.88 19.02
CA ILE A 5 19.74 37.00 17.93
C ILE A 5 20.05 35.98 16.81
N THR A 6 21.31 35.81 16.43
CA THR A 6 21.70 34.82 15.39
C THR A 6 21.50 33.37 15.84
N LYS A 7 21.78 33.05 17.10
CA LYS A 7 21.50 31.72 17.67
C LYS A 7 20.00 31.43 17.74
N SER A 8 19.18 32.40 18.14
CA SER A 8 17.72 32.25 18.15
C SER A 8 17.16 32.05 16.74
N ILE A 9 17.66 32.80 15.75
CA ILE A 9 17.27 32.63 14.34
C ILE A 9 17.61 31.22 13.83
N LEU A 10 18.83 30.73 14.10
CA LEU A 10 19.25 29.38 13.73
C LEU A 10 18.38 28.30 14.39
N PHE A 11 17.98 28.51 15.65
CA PHE A 11 17.09 27.60 16.37
C PHE A 11 15.68 27.56 15.74
N TYR A 12 15.13 28.71 15.31
CA TYR A 12 13.85 28.75 14.60
C TYR A 12 13.92 28.05 13.23
N TYR A 13 15.02 28.19 12.48
CA TYR A 13 15.20 27.46 11.22
C TYR A 13 15.29 25.94 11.42
N LEU A 14 15.90 25.48 12.51
CA LEU A 14 15.94 24.06 12.85
C LEU A 14 14.53 23.51 13.15
N LEU A 15 13.70 24.28 13.88
CA LEU A 15 12.32 23.89 14.19
C LEU A 15 11.42 23.85 12.95
N LEU A 16 11.63 24.76 11.98
CA LEU A 16 10.92 24.75 10.69
C LEU A 16 11.25 23.52 9.83
N GLY A 17 12.44 22.92 9.95
CA GLY A 17 12.80 21.70 9.22
C GLY A 17 11.98 20.47 9.62
N ILE A 18 11.47 20.42 10.87
CA ILE A 18 10.74 19.26 11.40
C ILE A 18 9.35 19.14 10.76
N THR A 19 8.76 20.24 10.29
CA THR A 19 7.41 20.21 9.68
C THR A 19 7.38 19.68 8.24
N TYR A 20 8.53 19.61 7.56
CA TYR A 20 8.63 19.10 6.17
C TYR A 20 9.05 17.63 6.08
N GLY A 21 9.26 16.94 7.20
CA GLY A 21 9.65 15.53 7.25
C GLY A 21 8.48 14.54 7.16
N GLN A 22 7.26 14.97 6.79
CA GLN A 22 6.14 14.03 6.66
C GLN A 22 6.35 13.10 5.46
N PHE A 23 6.53 11.82 5.74
CA PHE A 23 6.59 10.77 4.71
C PHE A 23 5.21 10.65 4.05
N LYS A 24 5.14 10.94 2.75
CA LYS A 24 3.92 10.70 1.97
C LYS A 24 3.71 9.19 1.87
N THR A 25 2.53 8.71 2.24
CA THR A 25 2.19 7.29 2.05
C THR A 25 2.16 6.99 0.55
N PRO A 26 3.06 6.13 0.04
CA PRO A 26 3.22 5.92 -1.39
C PRO A 26 2.14 5.02 -1.99
N VAL A 27 1.37 4.33 -1.14
CA VAL A 27 0.29 3.43 -1.50
C VAL A 27 -0.95 3.78 -0.71
N THR A 28 -2.06 4.03 -1.39
CA THR A 28 -3.39 4.22 -0.79
C THR A 28 -4.26 3.02 -1.12
N VAL A 29 -4.86 2.41 -0.10
CA VAL A 29 -5.78 1.28 -0.26
C VAL A 29 -7.18 1.69 0.16
N THR A 30 -8.17 1.43 -0.69
CA THR A 30 -9.59 1.64 -0.40
C THR A 30 -10.35 0.35 -0.62
N ALA A 31 -11.41 0.14 0.16
CA ALA A 31 -12.32 -0.99 0.00
C ALA A 31 -13.76 -0.46 -0.05
N GLU A 32 -14.54 -0.94 -1.02
CA GLU A 32 -15.93 -0.56 -1.21
C GLU A 32 -16.80 -1.78 -1.48
N ILE A 33 -18.05 -1.71 -1.03
CA ILE A 33 -19.07 -2.73 -1.33
C ILE A 33 -20.11 -2.07 -2.23
N ALA A 34 -20.46 -2.73 -3.32
CA ALA A 34 -21.50 -2.26 -4.21
C ALA A 34 -22.89 -2.47 -3.57
N GLY A 35 -23.54 -1.39 -3.15
CA GLY A 35 -24.93 -1.42 -2.68
C GLY A 35 -25.10 -2.02 -1.27
N ALA A 36 -26.35 -2.36 -0.95
CA ALA A 36 -26.71 -2.97 0.34
C ALA A 36 -26.72 -4.50 0.22
N VAL A 37 -26.11 -5.19 1.18
CA VAL A 37 -26.04 -6.66 1.25
C VAL A 37 -26.88 -7.14 2.43
N ARG A 38 -27.67 -8.20 2.24
CA ARG A 38 -28.49 -8.81 3.30
C ARG A 38 -27.80 -10.03 3.91
N GLY A 39 -28.25 -10.42 5.11
CA GLY A 39 -27.79 -11.65 5.74
C GLY A 39 -28.08 -12.87 4.86
N GLY A 40 -27.06 -13.70 4.61
CA GLY A 40 -27.13 -14.87 3.75
C GLY A 40 -26.76 -14.62 2.28
N GLU A 41 -26.53 -13.37 1.88
CA GLU A 41 -26.03 -13.02 0.54
C GLU A 41 -24.50 -12.94 0.53
N VAL A 42 -23.92 -12.97 -0.68
CA VAL A 42 -22.49 -12.75 -0.90
C VAL A 42 -22.24 -11.28 -1.19
N ALA A 43 -21.42 -10.63 -0.36
CA ALA A 43 -20.95 -9.27 -0.61
C ALA A 43 -19.73 -9.28 -1.55
N MET A 44 -19.78 -8.53 -2.64
CA MET A 44 -18.60 -8.27 -3.45
C MET A 44 -17.90 -7.01 -2.95
N VAL A 45 -16.65 -7.19 -2.51
CA VAL A 45 -15.78 -6.13 -2.02
C VAL A 45 -14.77 -5.79 -3.10
N THR A 46 -14.83 -4.57 -3.62
CA THR A 46 -13.81 -4.04 -4.53
C THR A 46 -12.70 -3.42 -3.70
N ILE A 47 -11.48 -3.95 -3.83
CA ILE A 47 -10.28 -3.40 -3.21
C ILE A 47 -9.48 -2.70 -4.29
N LYS A 48 -9.15 -1.43 -4.07
CA LYS A 48 -8.33 -0.62 -4.96
C LYS A 48 -7.06 -0.19 -4.24
N ALA A 49 -5.91 -0.49 -4.83
CA ALA A 49 -4.62 0.00 -4.37
C ALA A 49 -4.07 0.95 -5.44
N ALA A 50 -3.90 2.22 -5.08
CA ALA A 50 -3.26 3.23 -5.93
C ALA A 50 -1.88 3.53 -5.36
N MET A 51 -0.85 3.44 -6.20
CA MET A 51 0.53 3.68 -5.79
C MET A 51 1.29 4.61 -6.74
N ASP A 52 2.26 5.34 -6.20
CA ASP A 52 3.20 6.15 -6.98
C ASP A 52 4.09 5.22 -7.86
N ASP A 53 4.58 5.71 -9.01
CA ASP A 53 5.18 4.88 -10.09
C ASP A 53 6.34 3.96 -9.68
N GLU A 54 7.08 4.33 -8.63
CA GLU A 54 8.24 3.57 -8.13
C GLU A 54 7.83 2.37 -7.24
N TRP A 55 6.54 2.24 -6.93
CA TRP A 55 6.03 1.24 -6.01
C TRP A 55 5.25 0.14 -6.72
N HIS A 56 5.37 -1.07 -6.20
CA HIS A 56 4.60 -2.22 -6.64
C HIS A 56 4.15 -3.10 -5.48
N ILE A 57 3.09 -3.86 -5.71
CA ILE A 57 2.55 -4.85 -4.78
C ILE A 57 2.71 -6.23 -5.42
N TYR A 58 3.34 -7.16 -4.72
CA TYR A 58 3.53 -8.52 -5.24
C TYR A 58 2.22 -9.27 -5.44
N ALA A 59 2.21 -10.14 -6.44
CA ALA A 59 1.06 -10.94 -6.83
C ALA A 59 0.56 -11.82 -5.66
N LEU A 60 -0.73 -12.10 -5.64
CA LEU A 60 -1.37 -12.93 -4.61
C LEU A 60 -0.92 -14.39 -4.68
N LYS A 61 -0.52 -14.84 -5.89
CA LYS A 61 -0.04 -16.20 -6.16
C LYS A 61 1.19 -16.14 -7.07
N ASN A 62 2.14 -17.03 -6.80
CA ASN A 62 3.39 -17.17 -7.56
C ASN A 62 4.16 -15.84 -7.70
N ALA A 63 4.34 -15.11 -6.60
CA ALA A 63 5.05 -13.81 -6.59
C ALA A 63 6.55 -13.90 -6.95
N GLY A 64 7.12 -15.10 -7.00
CA GLY A 64 8.55 -15.36 -7.08
C GLY A 64 9.10 -15.88 -5.75
N SER A 65 10.27 -16.51 -5.77
CA SER A 65 10.95 -16.98 -4.56
C SER A 65 11.74 -15.83 -3.92
N GLY A 66 11.23 -15.30 -2.81
CA GLY A 66 11.85 -14.15 -2.14
C GLY A 66 10.81 -13.17 -1.59
N PRO A 67 10.02 -12.50 -2.45
CA PRO A 67 8.99 -11.58 -2.00
C PRO A 67 7.85 -12.30 -1.29
N VAL A 68 7.23 -11.59 -0.35
CA VAL A 68 6.00 -12.05 0.31
C VAL A 68 4.81 -11.71 -0.58
N ALA A 69 4.06 -12.74 -0.97
CA ALA A 69 2.83 -12.58 -1.74
C ALA A 69 1.77 -11.81 -0.94
N THR A 70 1.02 -10.95 -1.62
CA THR A 70 -0.11 -10.23 -1.03
C THR A 70 -1.19 -11.19 -0.58
N ARG A 71 -1.79 -10.91 0.57
CA ARG A 71 -2.93 -11.66 1.10
C ARG A 71 -4.09 -10.72 1.41
N VAL A 72 -5.28 -11.11 0.99
CA VAL A 72 -6.54 -10.49 1.41
C VAL A 72 -7.18 -11.47 2.37
N ASN A 73 -7.53 -11.00 3.58
CA ASN A 73 -8.19 -11.81 4.60
C ASN A 73 -9.53 -11.17 4.96
N VAL A 74 -10.56 -11.99 5.12
CA VAL A 74 -11.85 -11.57 5.69
C VAL A 74 -11.91 -12.05 7.13
N SER A 75 -12.25 -11.15 8.06
CA SER A 75 -12.38 -11.48 9.48
C SER A 75 -13.59 -10.78 10.10
N GLY A 76 -14.40 -11.53 10.84
CA GLY A 76 -15.53 -11.02 11.62
C GLY A 76 -16.50 -12.15 12.00
N ASP A 77 -17.26 -11.97 13.07
CA ASP A 77 -18.12 -13.05 13.62
C ASP A 77 -19.31 -13.41 12.72
N LEU A 78 -19.71 -12.50 11.82
CA LEU A 78 -20.91 -12.63 10.98
C LEU A 78 -20.59 -12.80 9.49
N VAL A 79 -19.31 -12.83 9.12
CA VAL A 79 -18.85 -12.91 7.73
C VAL A 79 -17.83 -14.03 7.58
N ALA A 80 -17.83 -14.65 6.41
CA ALA A 80 -16.83 -15.64 6.03
C ALA A 80 -16.32 -15.33 4.62
N GLU A 81 -15.05 -15.63 4.36
CA GLU A 81 -14.49 -15.56 3.02
C GLU A 81 -15.27 -16.49 2.08
N GLN A 82 -15.61 -15.99 0.90
CA GLN A 82 -16.29 -16.77 -0.14
C GLN A 82 -15.62 -16.54 -1.49
N GLY A 83 -15.32 -17.64 -2.19
CA GLY A 83 -14.74 -17.61 -3.53
C GLY A 83 -13.23 -17.32 -3.56
N GLN A 84 -12.76 -16.86 -4.71
CA GLN A 84 -11.37 -16.45 -4.94
C GLN A 84 -11.30 -14.94 -5.19
N VAL A 85 -10.16 -14.34 -4.87
CA VAL A 85 -9.90 -12.94 -5.23
C VAL A 85 -9.67 -12.82 -6.74
N GLU A 86 -10.53 -12.07 -7.40
CA GLU A 86 -10.37 -11.69 -8.80
C GLU A 86 -9.44 -10.48 -8.91
N HIS A 87 -8.49 -10.54 -9.84
CA HIS A 87 -7.55 -9.46 -10.09
C HIS A 87 -7.11 -9.47 -11.55
N ARG A 88 -6.60 -8.33 -12.05
CA ARG A 88 -5.94 -8.25 -13.37
C ARG A 88 -4.69 -9.12 -13.43
N ASP A 89 -4.13 -9.36 -14.61
CA ASP A 89 -2.87 -10.09 -14.70
C ASP A 89 -1.69 -9.28 -14.10
N PRO A 90 -0.83 -9.90 -13.28
CA PRO A 90 0.37 -9.24 -12.77
C PRO A 90 1.44 -9.13 -13.85
N ILE A 91 2.29 -8.12 -13.72
CA ILE A 91 3.50 -7.92 -14.51
C ILE A 91 4.56 -8.89 -14.02
N GLU A 92 5.26 -9.56 -14.93
CA GLU A 92 6.41 -10.42 -14.61
C GLU A 92 7.71 -9.75 -15.03
N LYS A 93 8.67 -9.63 -14.11
CA LYS A 93 9.98 -9.01 -14.37
C LYS A 93 11.04 -9.62 -13.45
N PHE A 94 12.28 -9.66 -13.92
CA PHE A 94 13.43 -10.00 -13.07
C PHE A 94 13.65 -8.92 -12.01
N ASP A 95 13.76 -9.35 -10.76
CA ASP A 95 14.05 -8.50 -9.60
C ASP A 95 15.49 -8.76 -9.15
N GLU A 96 16.35 -7.75 -9.29
CA GLU A 96 17.77 -7.85 -8.93
C GLU A 96 17.97 -8.03 -7.42
N GLY A 97 17.05 -7.53 -6.59
CA GLY A 97 17.12 -7.65 -5.14
C GLY A 97 16.90 -9.08 -4.65
N PHE A 98 16.11 -9.87 -5.39
CA PHE A 98 15.87 -11.29 -5.10
C PHE A 98 16.61 -12.25 -6.02
N GLY A 99 17.17 -11.77 -7.13
CA GLY A 99 17.86 -12.59 -8.13
C GLY A 99 16.94 -13.55 -8.87
N VAL A 100 15.64 -13.26 -8.97
CA VAL A 100 14.63 -14.11 -9.60
C VAL A 100 13.57 -13.30 -10.35
N ASN A 101 12.80 -13.96 -11.21
CA ASN A 101 11.59 -13.36 -11.76
C ASN A 101 10.52 -13.25 -10.66
N THR A 102 9.97 -12.06 -10.51
CA THR A 102 8.86 -11.77 -9.60
C THR A 102 7.63 -11.35 -10.39
N ARG A 103 6.46 -11.49 -9.75
CA ARG A 103 5.16 -11.08 -10.32
C ARG A 103 4.52 -10.05 -9.41
N PHE A 104 4.10 -8.91 -9.96
CA PHE A 104 3.58 -7.78 -9.18
C PHE A 104 2.58 -6.90 -9.94
N PHE A 105 1.97 -5.95 -9.24
CA PHE A 105 1.08 -4.91 -9.75
C PHE A 105 1.69 -3.53 -9.49
N GLN A 106 1.53 -2.60 -10.42
CA GLN A 106 1.97 -1.20 -10.28
C GLN A 106 0.85 -0.24 -10.73
N GLY A 107 0.89 1.01 -10.27
CA GLY A 107 -0.13 2.02 -10.61
C GLY A 107 -1.45 1.82 -9.87
N THR A 108 -2.58 1.78 -10.60
CA THR A 108 -3.95 1.68 -10.05
C THR A 108 -4.70 0.49 -10.61
#